data_AF-A0A7X2MQV0-F1
#
_entry.id   AF-A0A7X2MQV0-F1
#
_cell.length_a   1.000
_cell.length_b   1.000
_cell.length_c   1.000
_cell.angle_alpha   90.00
_cell.angle_beta   90.00
_cell.angle_gamma   90.00
#
_symmetry.space_group_name_H-M   'P 1'
#
loop_
_entity.id
_entity.type
_entity.pdbx_description
1 polymer ?
#
loop_
_entity_poly.entity_id
_entity_poly.type
_entity_poly.pdbx_seq_one_letter_code
_entity_poly.pdbx_strand_id
1 'polypeptide(L)'
;MKAITNTCRTLRPLLLATALFSASGWLAVQAEDLNQAVGKGVYELAVSPKDNALFVATARNSSGDGGTVFRLDPATLAVQQSINTELKSFGAAINPQTNVLYIGNTVNGSVTAIDASSGKVLNTLVLDSRKRSETVRPLQPRQVAVDAKTNRVYITGLGPQSVVWVVDGSTLKLVSTIP
;
A
#
# COMPACT_ATOMS: atom_id res chain seq x y z
N MET A 1 -74.57 -49.51 -0.12
CA MET A 1 -74.60 -48.29 0.74
C MET A 1 -75.08 -48.74 2.12
N LYS A 2 -74.43 -48.60 3.27
CA LYS A 2 -73.27 -47.82 3.78
C LYS A 2 -72.59 -48.62 4.93
N ALA A 3 -71.29 -48.33 5.15
CA ALA A 3 -70.32 -48.85 6.13
C ALA A 3 -70.71 -48.64 7.62
N ILE A 4 -70.43 -49.55 8.59
CA ILE A 4 -69.19 -50.02 9.28
C ILE A 4 -68.58 -49.01 10.30
N THR A 5 -68.95 -49.27 11.57
CA THR A 5 -68.25 -49.31 12.90
C THR A 5 -67.07 -48.42 13.33
N ASN A 6 -67.22 -47.97 14.59
CA ASN A 6 -66.35 -47.98 15.80
C ASN A 6 -64.92 -47.41 15.80
N THR A 7 -64.62 -46.66 16.88
CA THR A 7 -63.30 -46.41 17.50
C THR A 7 -63.52 -45.49 18.72
N CYS A 8 -62.61 -45.24 19.68
CA CYS A 8 -61.63 -45.98 20.48
C CYS A 8 -61.03 -44.96 21.49
N ARG A 9 -60.42 -45.46 22.57
CA ARG A 9 -59.77 -44.88 23.77
C ARG A 9 -58.90 -43.58 23.65
N THR A 10 -58.61 -42.97 24.83
CA THR A 10 -57.28 -42.59 25.44
C THR A 10 -57.28 -41.19 26.11
N LEU A 11 -56.96 -41.04 27.41
CA LEU A 11 -55.68 -40.79 28.13
C LEU A 11 -55.03 -39.38 27.92
N ARG A 12 -54.86 -38.65 29.03
CA ARG A 12 -54.32 -37.28 29.18
C ARG A 12 -52.88 -37.11 28.64
N PRO A 13 -52.53 -35.99 27.99
CA PRO A 13 -51.20 -35.79 27.43
C PRO A 13 -50.17 -35.30 28.46
N LEU A 14 -48.97 -35.86 28.34
CA LEU A 14 -47.72 -35.43 28.97
C LEU A 14 -47.15 -34.29 28.10
N LEU A 15 -46.97 -33.08 28.64
CA LEU A 15 -46.32 -31.98 27.92
C LEU A 15 -44.79 -32.14 28.02
N LEU A 16 -44.18 -32.59 26.93
CA LEU A 16 -42.73 -32.65 26.74
C LEU A 16 -42.30 -31.37 25.99
N ALA A 17 -41.58 -30.47 26.67
CA ALA A 17 -41.03 -29.27 26.06
C ALA A 17 -39.78 -29.61 25.24
N THR A 18 -39.87 -29.53 23.91
CA THR A 18 -38.71 -29.64 23.01
C THR A 18 -38.10 -28.25 22.81
N ALA A 19 -36.96 -28.01 23.45
CA ALA A 19 -36.14 -26.84 23.16
C ALA A 19 -35.35 -27.08 21.85
N LEU A 20 -35.72 -26.39 20.78
CA LEU A 20 -34.89 -26.29 19.57
C LEU A 20 -33.81 -25.22 19.81
N PHE A 21 -32.58 -25.66 20.07
CA PHE A 21 -31.40 -24.79 19.94
C PHE A 21 -31.07 -24.68 18.44
N SER A 22 -31.46 -23.57 17.81
CA SER A 22 -30.89 -23.19 16.52
C SER A 22 -29.47 -22.67 16.76
N ALA A 23 -28.49 -23.56 16.64
CA ALA A 23 -27.09 -23.16 16.53
C ALA A 23 -26.87 -22.59 15.12
N SER A 24 -27.04 -21.28 14.95
CA SER A 24 -26.47 -20.55 13.83
C SER A 24 -24.95 -20.55 14.01
N GLY A 25 -24.30 -21.60 13.50
CA GLY A 25 -22.86 -21.66 13.39
C GLY A 25 -22.40 -20.56 12.44
N TRP A 26 -21.80 -19.51 12.97
CA TRP A 26 -21.03 -18.57 12.17
C TRP A 26 -19.78 -19.33 11.72
N LEU A 27 -19.74 -19.75 10.46
CA LEU A 27 -18.48 -20.17 9.85
C LEU A 27 -17.65 -18.91 9.66
N ALA A 28 -16.68 -18.69 10.56
CA ALA A 28 -15.57 -17.80 10.26
C ALA A 28 -14.78 -18.48 9.14
N VAL A 29 -14.87 -17.94 7.92
CA VAL A 29 -13.87 -18.24 6.89
C VAL A 29 -12.55 -17.74 7.47
N GLN A 30 -11.67 -18.67 7.84
CA GLN A 30 -10.28 -18.32 8.04
C GLN A 30 -9.74 -17.91 6.68
N ALA A 31 -9.40 -16.64 6.52
CA ALA A 31 -8.64 -16.20 5.37
C ALA A 31 -7.32 -17.00 5.38
N GLU A 32 -7.05 -17.75 4.31
CA GLU A 32 -5.74 -18.36 4.13
C GLU A 32 -4.70 -17.25 4.04
N ASP A 33 -3.52 -17.49 4.64
CA ASP A 33 -2.40 -16.56 4.54
C ASP A 33 -1.99 -16.41 3.07
N LEU A 34 -2.24 -15.22 2.51
CA LEU A 34 -1.84 -14.89 1.15
C LEU A 34 -0.40 -14.37 1.14
N ASN A 35 0.50 -15.14 0.53
CA ASN A 35 1.91 -14.77 0.39
C ASN A 35 2.36 -14.93 -1.06
N GLN A 36 2.91 -13.85 -1.63
CA GLN A 36 3.38 -13.81 -3.01
C GLN A 36 4.77 -13.17 -3.09
N ALA A 37 5.70 -13.85 -3.76
CA ALA A 37 7.00 -13.27 -4.07
C ALA A 37 6.83 -12.17 -5.14
N VAL A 38 7.28 -10.95 -4.82
CA VAL A 38 7.17 -9.79 -5.72
C VAL A 38 8.51 -9.45 -6.37
N GLY A 39 9.58 -9.34 -5.58
CA GLY A 39 10.90 -8.98 -6.09
C GLY A 39 11.97 -8.91 -4.99
N LYS A 40 13.21 -8.63 -5.40
CA LYS A 40 14.33 -8.42 -4.47
C LYS A 40 14.39 -6.97 -4.02
N GLY A 41 14.83 -6.76 -2.77
CA GLY A 41 15.03 -5.42 -2.21
C GLY A 41 13.71 -4.66 -2.08
N VAL A 42 12.69 -5.31 -1.53
CA VAL A 42 11.38 -4.70 -1.22
C VAL A 42 11.53 -3.70 -0.07
N TYR A 43 10.87 -2.55 -0.21
CA TYR A 43 10.79 -1.51 0.80
C TYR A 43 9.33 -1.15 1.08
N GLU A 44 8.93 0.11 0.89
CA GLU A 44 7.63 0.59 1.32
C GLU A 44 6.52 0.30 0.31
N LEU A 45 5.31 0.38 0.83
CA LEU A 45 4.06 0.16 0.13
C LEU A 45 3.28 1.47 0.03
N ALA A 46 2.47 1.62 -1.02
CA ALA A 46 1.47 2.67 -1.11
C ALA A 46 0.18 2.12 -1.75
N VAL A 47 -0.99 2.52 -1.28
CA VAL A 47 -2.28 2.04 -1.81
C VAL A 47 -2.97 3.17 -2.56
N SER A 48 -3.33 2.95 -3.82
CA SER A 48 -4.24 3.83 -4.55
C SER A 48 -5.68 3.37 -4.34
N PRO A 49 -6.52 4.13 -3.60
CA PRO A 49 -7.95 3.82 -3.51
C PRO A 49 -8.65 4.05 -4.86
N LYS A 50 -8.16 4.98 -5.67
CA LYS A 50 -8.75 5.34 -6.97
C LYS A 50 -8.67 4.18 -7.96
N ASP A 51 -7.54 3.48 -7.98
CA ASP A 51 -7.27 2.40 -8.93
C ASP A 51 -7.37 1.00 -8.31
N ASN A 52 -7.80 0.92 -7.04
CA ASN A 52 -7.80 -0.29 -6.22
C ASN A 52 -6.49 -1.10 -6.39
N ALA A 53 -5.36 -0.44 -6.12
CA ALA A 53 -4.04 -0.99 -6.41
C ALA A 53 -3.08 -0.82 -5.23
N LEU A 54 -2.27 -1.85 -5.00
CA LEU A 54 -1.14 -1.83 -4.06
C LEU A 54 0.16 -1.63 -4.83
N PHE A 55 0.93 -0.60 -4.51
CA PHE A 55 2.25 -0.35 -5.07
C PHE A 55 3.34 -0.81 -4.10
N VAL A 56 4.39 -1.45 -4.63
CA VAL A 56 5.54 -1.93 -3.88
C VAL A 56 6.82 -1.32 -4.45
N ALA A 57 7.54 -0.55 -3.65
CA ALA A 57 8.85 -0.02 -4.03
C ALA A 57 9.94 -1.10 -3.89
N THR A 58 10.76 -1.26 -4.93
CA THR A 58 11.90 -2.17 -4.88
C THR A 58 13.18 -1.52 -5.41
N ALA A 59 14.28 -1.72 -4.67
CA ALA A 59 15.61 -1.23 -5.06
C ALA A 59 16.39 -2.23 -5.92
N ARG A 60 15.80 -3.42 -6.19
CA ARG A 60 16.45 -4.57 -6.82
C ARG A 60 17.71 -4.98 -6.04
N ASN A 61 18.70 -5.57 -6.71
CA ASN A 61 19.98 -5.87 -6.08
C ASN A 61 20.75 -4.58 -5.77
N SER A 62 21.70 -4.66 -4.83
CA SER A 62 22.63 -3.55 -4.54
C SER A 62 23.52 -3.21 -5.73
N SER A 63 23.86 -4.22 -6.54
CA SER A 63 24.62 -4.07 -7.79
C SER A 63 23.67 -3.79 -8.95
N GLY A 64 23.91 -2.68 -9.67
CA GLY A 64 23.15 -2.25 -10.84
C GLY A 64 22.29 -1.01 -10.61
N ASP A 65 21.91 -0.37 -11.72
CA ASP A 65 21.18 0.90 -11.72
C ASP A 65 19.67 0.69 -11.65
N GLY A 66 18.97 1.70 -11.16
CA GLY A 66 17.52 1.75 -11.13
C GLY A 66 16.83 0.80 -10.14
N GLY A 67 15.52 0.96 -10.09
CA GLY A 67 14.61 0.20 -9.25
C GLY A 67 13.40 -0.28 -10.05
N THR A 68 12.44 -0.87 -9.34
CA THR A 68 11.15 -1.21 -9.91
C THR A 68 10.07 -0.91 -8.89
N VAL A 69 8.98 -0.28 -9.31
CA VAL A 69 7.74 -0.21 -8.55
C VAL A 69 6.77 -1.23 -9.14
N PHE A 70 6.31 -2.19 -8.35
CA PHE A 70 5.29 -3.13 -8.78
C PHE A 70 3.91 -2.60 -8.42
N ARG A 71 2.98 -2.65 -9.36
CA ARG A 71 1.55 -2.49 -9.11
C ARG A 71 0.95 -3.88 -8.96
N LEU A 72 0.30 -4.12 -7.83
CA LEU A 72 -0.32 -5.38 -7.47
C LEU A 72 -1.82 -5.23 -7.32
N ASP A 73 -2.53 -6.31 -7.62
CA ASP A 73 -3.89 -6.50 -7.16
C ASP A 73 -3.90 -6.64 -5.62
N PRO A 74 -4.65 -5.83 -4.87
CA PRO A 74 -4.61 -5.85 -3.41
C PRO A 74 -5.28 -7.09 -2.78
N ALA A 75 -6.13 -7.80 -3.52
CA ALA A 75 -6.82 -8.99 -3.02
C ALA A 75 -6.04 -10.28 -3.26
N THR A 76 -5.22 -10.33 -4.31
CA THR A 76 -4.50 -11.54 -4.75
C THR A 76 -2.98 -11.38 -4.73
N LEU A 77 -2.48 -10.16 -4.52
CA LEU A 77 -1.05 -9.78 -4.64
C LEU A 77 -0.44 -10.07 -6.02
N ALA A 78 -1.26 -10.38 -7.03
CA ALA A 78 -0.79 -10.63 -8.39
C ALA A 78 -0.20 -9.35 -8.98
N VAL A 79 0.98 -9.46 -9.61
CA VAL A 79 1.63 -8.33 -10.30
C VAL A 79 0.83 -7.97 -11.53
N GLN A 80 0.23 -6.78 -11.53
CA GLN A 80 -0.52 -6.22 -12.66
C GLN A 80 0.39 -5.38 -13.57
N GLN A 81 1.42 -4.74 -13.02
CA GLN A 81 2.36 -3.91 -13.78
C GLN A 81 3.73 -3.85 -13.09
N SER A 82 4.78 -3.83 -13.90
CA SER A 82 6.15 -3.53 -13.45
C SER A 82 6.58 -2.18 -14.00
N ILE A 83 6.82 -1.21 -13.12
CA ILE A 83 7.22 0.15 -13.48
C ILE A 83 8.72 0.29 -13.22
N ASN A 84 9.52 0.32 -14.29
CA ASN A 84 10.95 0.53 -14.16
C ASN A 84 11.22 1.99 -13.80
N THR A 85 12.04 2.20 -12.76
CA THR A 85 12.49 3.51 -12.35
C THR A 85 13.99 3.65 -12.64
N GLU A 86 14.40 4.81 -13.13
CA GLU A 86 15.83 5.09 -13.40
C GLU A 86 16.68 5.05 -12.13
N LEU A 87 16.07 5.39 -10.99
CA LEU A 87 16.69 5.39 -9.66
C LEU A 87 16.07 4.32 -8.77
N LYS A 88 16.82 3.87 -7.76
CA LYS A 88 16.35 2.89 -6.80
C LYS A 88 15.19 3.44 -5.97
N SER A 89 14.21 2.58 -5.68
CA SER A 89 12.96 2.93 -5.03
C SER A 89 12.92 2.40 -3.60
N PHE A 90 12.67 3.28 -2.63
CA PHE A 90 12.68 2.94 -1.20
C PHE A 90 11.39 3.38 -0.51
N GLY A 91 11.32 4.66 -0.13
CA GLY A 91 10.14 5.23 0.50
C GLY A 91 9.01 5.39 -0.51
N ALA A 92 7.76 5.25 -0.08
CA ALA A 92 6.61 5.32 -0.97
C ALA A 92 5.41 5.97 -0.29
N ALA A 93 4.81 6.97 -0.93
CA ALA A 93 3.52 7.52 -0.54
C ALA A 93 2.76 8.03 -1.76
N ILE A 94 1.44 7.99 -1.70
CA ILE A 94 0.59 8.42 -2.81
C ILE A 94 -0.31 9.56 -2.37
N ASN A 95 -0.51 10.55 -3.24
CA ASN A 95 -1.59 11.50 -3.08
C ASN A 95 -2.89 10.85 -3.61
N PRO A 96 -3.87 10.48 -2.77
CA PRO A 96 -5.09 9.84 -3.25
C PRO A 96 -5.99 10.75 -4.09
N GLN A 97 -5.83 12.08 -4.01
CA GLN A 97 -6.63 13.03 -4.81
C GLN A 97 -6.09 13.19 -6.22
N THR A 98 -4.77 13.33 -6.38
CA THR A 98 -4.13 13.47 -7.69
C THR A 98 -3.71 12.14 -8.30
N ASN A 99 -3.70 11.07 -7.50
CA ASN A 99 -3.23 9.73 -7.83
C ASN A 99 -1.77 9.69 -8.32
N VAL A 100 -0.93 10.55 -7.72
CA VAL A 100 0.51 10.60 -7.96
C VAL A 100 1.23 9.87 -6.84
N LEU A 101 2.05 8.89 -7.22
CA LEU A 101 2.93 8.14 -6.33
C LEU A 101 4.29 8.83 -6.25
N TYR A 102 4.76 9.09 -5.04
CA TYR A 102 6.06 9.68 -4.74
C TYR A 102 6.98 8.61 -4.16
N ILE A 103 8.13 8.44 -4.79
CA ILE A 103 9.13 7.44 -4.45
C ILE A 103 10.39 8.12 -3.94
N GLY A 104 10.78 7.85 -2.69
CA GLY A 104 12.05 8.29 -2.14
C GLY A 104 13.21 7.48 -2.72
N ASN A 105 14.19 8.16 -3.33
CA ASN A 105 15.40 7.55 -3.85
C ASN A 105 16.55 7.75 -2.87
N THR A 106 16.56 6.97 -1.78
CA THR A 106 17.45 7.15 -0.62
C THR A 106 18.92 7.29 -1.00
N VAL A 107 19.43 6.45 -1.91
CA VAL A 107 20.86 6.46 -2.29
C VAL A 107 21.23 7.56 -3.30
N ASN A 108 20.23 8.26 -3.85
CA ASN A 108 20.41 9.31 -4.85
C ASN A 108 20.08 10.71 -4.32
N GLY A 109 19.54 10.84 -3.10
CA GLY A 109 19.19 12.13 -2.53
C GLY A 109 18.03 12.82 -3.26
N SER A 110 17.09 12.06 -3.82
CA SER A 110 16.01 12.57 -4.67
C SER A 110 14.64 11.94 -4.39
N VAL A 111 13.60 12.48 -5.01
CA VAL A 111 12.25 11.91 -5.05
C VAL A 111 11.74 11.85 -6.49
N THR A 112 11.16 10.72 -6.88
CA THR A 112 10.52 10.52 -8.19
C THR A 112 9.01 10.54 -8.05
N ALA A 113 8.31 11.29 -8.91
CA ALA A 113 6.86 11.26 -9.03
C ALA A 113 6.44 10.37 -10.20
N ILE A 114 5.42 9.54 -9.99
CA ILE A 114 4.89 8.57 -10.95
C ILE A 114 3.37 8.74 -11.00
N ASP A 115 2.79 8.82 -12.19
CA ASP A 115 1.34 8.73 -12.38
C ASP A 115 0.92 7.28 -12.08
N ALA A 116 0.14 7.07 -11.02
CA ALA A 116 -0.16 5.73 -10.54
C ALA A 116 -1.07 4.93 -11.50
N SER A 117 -1.91 5.62 -12.27
CA SER A 117 -2.85 4.96 -13.20
C SER A 117 -2.15 4.38 -14.42
N SER A 118 -1.20 5.13 -15.00
CA SER A 118 -0.45 4.72 -16.18
C SER A 118 0.89 4.05 -15.85
N GLY A 119 1.43 4.30 -14.66
CA GLY A 119 2.79 3.93 -14.28
C GLY A 119 3.88 4.79 -14.93
N LYS A 120 3.52 5.91 -15.56
CA LYS A 120 4.50 6.80 -16.20
C LYS A 120 5.26 7.61 -15.15
N VAL A 121 6.59 7.60 -15.22
CA VAL A 121 7.43 8.55 -14.46
C VAL A 121 7.16 9.96 -14.96
N LEU A 122 6.73 10.85 -14.07
CA LEU A 122 6.40 12.23 -14.38
C LEU A 122 7.67 13.09 -14.36
N ASN A 123 8.42 13.03 -13.26
CA ASN A 123 9.67 13.77 -13.07
C ASN A 123 10.42 13.26 -11.82
N THR A 124 11.68 13.66 -11.66
CA THR A 124 12.49 13.43 -10.46
C THR A 124 13.07 14.75 -9.95
N LEU A 125 12.96 15.00 -8.64
CA LEU A 125 13.54 16.16 -7.96
C LEU A 125 14.73 15.72 -7.11
N VAL A 126 15.90 16.29 -7.38
CA VAL A 126 17.07 16.17 -6.48
C VAL A 126 16.87 17.08 -5.28
N LEU A 127 16.88 16.49 -4.08
CA LEU A 127 16.66 17.16 -2.80
C LEU A 127 17.98 17.63 -2.17
N ASP A 128 19.06 16.89 -2.41
CA ASP A 128 20.41 17.25 -2.01
C ASP A 128 21.40 16.92 -3.14
N SER A 129 21.93 17.96 -3.77
CA SER A 129 22.85 17.84 -4.90
C SER A 129 24.33 17.76 -4.50
N ARG A 130 24.62 17.80 -3.19
CA ARG A 130 26.00 17.71 -2.70
C ARG A 130 26.59 16.36 -3.10
N LYS A 131 27.86 16.36 -3.51
CA LYS A 131 28.59 15.12 -3.80
C LYS A 131 29.18 14.58 -2.51
N ARG A 132 29.07 13.26 -2.32
CA ARG A 132 29.74 12.57 -1.21
C ARG A 132 31.26 12.73 -1.35
N SER A 133 31.91 13.12 -0.27
CA SER A 133 33.37 13.18 -0.13
C SER A 133 33.75 12.66 1.25
N GLU A 134 35.03 12.75 1.65
CA GLU A 134 35.44 12.39 3.01
C GLU A 134 34.74 13.23 4.08
N THR A 135 34.52 14.51 3.81
CA THR A 135 33.94 15.49 4.76
C THR A 135 32.47 15.81 4.49
N VAL A 136 31.94 15.47 3.31
CA VAL A 136 30.55 15.75 2.93
C VAL A 136 29.74 14.46 2.90
N ARG A 137 28.63 14.45 3.66
CA ARG A 137 27.59 13.42 3.61
C ARG A 137 26.27 14.08 3.21
N PRO A 138 25.81 13.92 1.96
CA PRO A 138 24.50 14.40 1.53
C PRO A 138 23.39 13.73 2.34
N LEU A 139 22.30 14.46 2.57
CA LEU A 139 21.14 13.93 3.27
C LEU A 139 20.42 12.93 2.38
N GLN A 140 19.85 11.89 3.01
CA GLN A 140 19.18 10.82 2.31
C GLN A 140 17.68 10.82 2.63
N PRO A 141 16.78 10.82 1.63
CA PRO A 141 15.35 10.73 1.89
C PRO A 141 15.01 9.36 2.49
N ARG A 142 14.17 9.37 3.53
CA ARG A 142 13.72 8.15 4.22
C ARG A 142 12.21 7.96 4.09
N GLN A 143 11.42 8.65 4.90
CA GLN A 143 9.96 8.60 4.82
C GLN A 143 9.45 9.67 3.84
N VAL A 144 8.36 9.34 3.16
CA VAL A 144 7.58 10.27 2.34
C VAL A 144 6.17 10.30 2.90
N ALA A 145 5.63 11.49 3.15
CA ALA A 145 4.25 11.69 3.56
C ALA A 145 3.59 12.73 2.65
N VAL A 146 2.28 12.61 2.45
CA VAL A 146 1.54 13.49 1.56
C VAL A 146 0.38 14.12 2.29
N ASP A 147 0.27 15.45 2.22
CA ASP A 147 -0.99 16.14 2.50
C ASP A 147 -1.75 16.29 1.19
N ALA A 148 -2.79 15.47 1.04
CA ALA A 148 -3.61 15.45 -0.16
C ALA A 148 -4.33 16.80 -0.39
N LYS A 149 -4.76 17.47 0.68
CA LYS A 149 -5.57 18.71 0.59
C LYS A 149 -4.78 19.87 0.03
N THR A 150 -3.51 19.97 0.39
CA THR A 150 -2.62 21.06 -0.04
C THR A 150 -1.69 20.65 -1.18
N ASN A 151 -1.78 19.39 -1.63
CA ASN A 151 -0.85 18.77 -2.56
C ASN A 151 0.62 19.02 -2.17
N ARG A 152 0.93 18.77 -0.89
CA ARG A 152 2.30 18.90 -0.34
C ARG A 152 2.87 17.53 -0.06
N VAL A 153 4.15 17.36 -0.36
CA VAL A 153 4.91 16.15 -0.07
C VAL A 153 6.00 16.50 0.94
N TYR A 154 6.03 15.77 2.04
CA TYR A 154 6.98 15.96 3.13
C TYR A 154 7.94 14.77 3.14
N ILE A 155 9.24 15.06 3.12
CA ILE A 155 10.27 14.03 2.95
C ILE A 155 11.33 14.23 4.03
N THR A 156 11.55 13.22 4.86
CA THR A 156 12.58 13.29 5.91
C THR A 156 13.96 13.05 5.29
N GLY A 157 14.86 14.02 5.40
CA GLY A 157 16.26 13.93 4.97
C GLY A 157 17.18 13.62 6.13
N LEU A 158 17.70 12.38 6.17
CA LEU A 158 18.52 11.92 7.28
C LEU A 158 19.99 12.29 7.11
N GLY A 159 20.60 12.75 8.20
CA GLY A 159 22.03 13.01 8.33
C GLY A 159 22.39 13.59 9.70
N PRO A 160 23.62 14.09 9.90
CA PRO A 160 24.07 14.67 11.17
C PRO A 160 23.17 15.80 11.67
N GLN A 161 22.66 16.60 10.74
CA GLN A 161 21.58 17.56 10.95
C GLN A 161 20.48 17.17 9.96
N SER A 162 19.49 16.42 10.45
CA SER A 162 18.39 15.95 9.63
C SER A 162 17.43 17.10 9.32
N VAL A 163 16.65 16.97 8.26
CA VAL A 163 15.68 17.99 7.81
C VAL A 163 14.37 17.35 7.36
N VAL A 164 13.34 18.16 7.16
CA VAL A 164 12.15 17.81 6.38
C VAL A 164 12.08 18.71 5.15
N TRP A 165 12.18 18.12 3.96
CA TRP A 165 11.90 18.82 2.71
C TRP A 165 10.40 18.89 2.48
N VAL A 166 9.91 20.08 2.13
CA VAL A 166 8.53 20.32 1.72
C VAL A 166 8.53 20.56 0.21
N VAL A 167 7.83 19.71 -0.53
CA VAL A 167 7.76 19.74 -2.00
C VAL A 167 6.34 20.05 -2.43
N ASP A 168 6.20 20.90 -3.45
CA ASP A 168 4.92 21.15 -4.12
C ASP A 168 4.62 19.99 -5.07
N GLY A 169 3.52 19.28 -4.81
CA GLY A 169 3.17 18.07 -5.54
C GLY A 169 2.72 18.31 -6.98
N SER A 170 2.30 19.54 -7.34
CA SER A 170 1.84 19.90 -8.68
C SER A 170 3.01 20.18 -9.61
N THR A 171 4.06 20.81 -9.08
CA THR A 171 5.22 21.26 -9.86
C THR A 171 6.46 20.39 -9.64
N LEU A 172 6.45 19.54 -8.63
CA LEU A 172 7.59 18.77 -8.13
C LEU A 172 8.82 19.65 -7.85
N LYS A 173 8.58 20.78 -7.17
CA LYS A 173 9.63 21.72 -6.77
C LYS A 173 9.73 21.82 -5.26
N LEU A 174 10.95 21.98 -4.76
CA LEU A 174 11.20 22.25 -3.34
C LEU A 174 10.59 23.62 -2.97
N VAL A 175 9.74 23.62 -1.94
CA VAL A 175 9.10 24.82 -1.37
C VAL A 175 9.90 25.32 -0.17
N SER A 176 10.30 24.42 0.72
CA SER A 176 11.02 24.75 1.95
C SER A 176 11.79 23.55 2.49
N THR A 177 12.76 23.82 3.38
CA THR A 177 13.50 22.83 4.15
C THR A 177 13.42 23.22 5.62
N ILE A 178 12.84 22.33 6.43
CA ILE A 178 12.68 22.51 7.89
C ILE A 178 13.87 21.81 8.58
N PRO A 179 14.68 22.51 9.38
CA PRO A 179 15.82 21.93 10.11
C PRO A 179 15.40 21.13 11.35
#